data_AF-A0A5B0CQW4-F1
#
_entry.id   AF-A0A5B0CQW4-F1
#
_cell.length_a   1.000
_cell.length_b   1.000
_cell.length_c   1.000
_cell.angle_alpha   90.00
_cell.angle_beta   90.00
_cell.angle_gamma   90.00
#
_symmetry.space_group_name_H-M   'P 1'
#
loop_
_entity.id
_entity.type
_entity.pdbx_description
1 polymer ?
#
loop_
_entity_poly.entity_id
_entity_poly.type
_entity_poly.pdbx_seq_one_letter_code
_entity_poly.pdbx_strand_id
1 'polypeptide(L)'
;MGFKDKSSRRARWRSWLTVLIGFPLSTIFLLGVAVNTFAREPIETAQSPDSKFIIDFYTLNGGAATSISVEGIVNGPLWFKKRIYYEDPMHKVDVEWENNHIITINDHTLNLDKRETFSD
;
A
#
# COMPACT_ATOMS: atom_id res chain seq x y z
N MET A 1 -25.59 0.19 49.18
CA MET A 1 -24.25 0.76 48.92
C MET A 1 -24.30 1.47 47.57
N GLY A 2 -24.25 2.81 47.56
CA GLY A 2 -24.28 3.60 46.33
C GLY A 2 -22.96 4.35 46.16
N PHE A 3 -22.22 4.09 45.10
CA PHE A 3 -20.99 4.83 44.78
C PHE A 3 -21.37 6.27 44.41
N LYS A 4 -21.03 7.21 45.28
CA LYS A 4 -21.22 8.65 45.03
C LYS A 4 -20.03 9.16 44.22
N ASP A 5 -20.24 9.38 42.94
CA ASP A 5 -19.21 9.94 42.04
C ASP A 5 -18.81 11.37 42.50
N LYS A 6 -17.52 11.53 42.84
CA LYS A 6 -16.88 12.80 43.27
C LYS A 6 -16.09 13.48 42.14
N SER A 7 -16.33 13.13 40.87
CA SER A 7 -15.58 13.72 39.76
C SER A 7 -15.87 15.23 39.60
N SER A 8 -14.80 16.04 39.57
CA SER A 8 -14.92 17.49 39.37
C SER A 8 -15.34 17.81 37.93
N ARG A 9 -16.01 18.97 37.72
CA ARG A 9 -16.45 19.41 36.37
C ARG A 9 -15.31 19.36 35.33
N ARG A 10 -14.07 19.63 35.75
CA ARG A 10 -12.87 19.55 34.90
C ARG A 10 -12.50 18.11 34.53
N ALA A 11 -12.66 17.15 35.44
CA ALA A 11 -12.42 15.73 35.15
C ALA A 11 -13.48 15.18 34.17
N ARG A 12 -14.74 15.59 34.32
CA ARG A 12 -15.80 15.24 33.37
C ARG A 12 -15.50 15.82 31.99
N TRP A 13 -15.16 17.11 31.89
CA TRP A 13 -14.79 17.74 30.62
C TRP A 13 -13.62 17.05 29.91
N ARG A 14 -12.56 16.71 30.65
CA ARG A 14 -11.42 15.96 30.10
C ARG A 14 -11.81 14.58 29.59
N SER A 15 -12.68 13.86 30.32
CA SER A 15 -13.16 12.55 29.90
C SER A 15 -13.95 12.63 28.59
N TRP A 16 -14.86 13.60 28.47
CA TRP A 16 -15.64 13.82 27.25
C TRP A 16 -14.75 14.20 26.06
N LEU A 17 -13.71 15.00 26.28
CA LEU A 17 -12.72 15.33 25.25
C LEU A 17 -11.98 14.08 24.75
N THR A 18 -11.56 13.18 25.66
CA THR A 18 -10.90 11.93 25.29
C THR A 18 -11.81 11.02 24.47
N VAL A 19 -13.10 10.94 24.80
CA VAL A 19 -14.07 10.13 24.04
C VAL A 19 -14.27 10.70 22.63
N LEU A 20 -14.44 12.02 22.52
CA LEU A 20 -14.66 12.70 21.24
C LEU A 20 -13.46 12.64 20.30
N ILE A 21 -12.24 12.57 20.82
CA ILE A 21 -11.02 12.47 20.02
C ILE A 21 -10.62 11.01 19.78
N GLY A 22 -10.73 10.16 20.80
CA GLY A 22 -10.29 8.77 20.73
C GLY A 22 -11.14 7.94 19.76
N PHE A 23 -12.45 8.15 19.74
CA PHE A 23 -13.35 7.45 18.83
C PHE A 23 -12.99 7.65 17.35
N PRO A 24 -12.94 8.88 16.81
CA PRO A 24 -12.59 9.10 15.40
C PRO A 24 -11.16 8.68 15.07
N LEU A 25 -10.18 8.85 15.97
CA LEU A 25 -8.83 8.34 15.74
C LEU A 25 -8.82 6.81 15.58
N SER A 26 -9.57 6.09 16.42
CA SER A 26 -9.68 4.63 16.32
C SER A 26 -10.37 4.21 15.03
N THR A 27 -11.43 4.92 14.62
CA THR A 27 -12.15 4.64 13.37
C THR A 27 -11.26 4.91 12.15
N ILE A 28 -10.53 6.04 12.13
CA ILE A 28 -9.59 6.37 11.05
C ILE A 28 -8.48 5.32 10.97
N PHE A 29 -7.94 4.88 12.11
CA PHE A 29 -6.92 3.85 12.16
C PHE A 29 -7.44 2.50 11.62
N LEU A 30 -8.62 2.06 12.07
CA LEU A 30 -9.23 0.81 11.60
C LEU A 30 -9.59 0.85 10.11
N LEU A 31 -10.11 1.98 9.61
CA LEU A 31 -10.37 2.18 8.18
C LEU A 31 -9.06 2.17 7.37
N GLY A 32 -8.00 2.80 7.88
CA GLY A 32 -6.68 2.78 7.26
C GLY A 32 -6.10 1.36 7.17
N VAL A 33 -6.28 0.54 8.19
CA VAL A 33 -5.87 -0.89 8.18
C VAL A 33 -6.72 -1.68 7.18
N ALA A 34 -8.04 -1.51 7.18
CA ALA A 34 -8.94 -2.24 6.29
C ALA A 34 -8.69 -1.96 4.80
N VAL A 35 -8.35 -0.72 4.44
CA VAL A 35 -8.00 -0.35 3.05
C VAL A 35 -6.65 -0.95 2.63
N ASN A 36 -5.77 -1.33 3.55
CA ASN A 36 -4.51 -2.02 3.22
C ASN A 36 -4.67 -3.53 3.02
N THR A 37 -5.80 -4.13 3.39
CA THR A 37 -6.06 -5.58 3.28
C THR A 37 -6.69 -6.02 1.95
N PHE A 38 -6.47 -5.28 0.85
CA PHE A 38 -6.68 -5.89 -0.47
C PHE A 38 -5.74 -7.08 -0.60
N ALA A 39 -6.24 -8.20 -1.12
CA ALA A 39 -5.52 -9.48 -1.25
C ALA A 39 -4.36 -9.35 -2.25
N ARG A 40 -3.30 -8.69 -1.79
CA ARG A 40 -1.99 -8.60 -2.43
C ARG A 40 -1.16 -9.74 -1.91
N GLU A 41 -0.80 -10.65 -2.79
CA GLU A 41 0.18 -11.68 -2.47
C GLU A 41 1.52 -11.25 -3.08
N PRO A 42 2.58 -11.09 -2.27
CA PRO A 42 3.89 -10.69 -2.78
C PRO A 42 4.46 -11.79 -3.68
N ILE A 43 5.01 -11.40 -4.83
CA ILE A 43 5.65 -12.30 -5.79
C ILE A 43 7.16 -12.23 -5.59
N GLU A 44 7.75 -11.09 -5.92
CA GLU A 44 9.18 -10.83 -5.85
C GLU A 44 9.47 -9.33 -5.71
N THR A 45 10.71 -9.02 -5.35
CA THR A 45 11.23 -7.65 -5.28
C THR A 45 12.42 -7.55 -6.23
N ALA A 46 12.37 -6.60 -7.15
CA ALA A 46 13.47 -6.31 -8.08
C ALA A 46 14.16 -5.00 -7.68
N GLN A 47 15.49 -5.00 -7.72
CA GLN A 47 16.31 -3.85 -7.39
C GLN A 47 17.17 -3.45 -8.58
N SER A 48 17.24 -2.16 -8.89
CA SER A 48 18.11 -1.65 -9.96
C SER A 48 19.58 -1.96 -9.65
N PRO A 49 20.46 -2.11 -10.67
CA PRO A 49 21.88 -2.38 -10.45
C PRO A 49 22.59 -1.35 -9.55
N ASP A 50 22.14 -0.09 -9.56
CA ASP A 50 22.64 0.98 -8.69
C ASP A 50 21.86 1.14 -7.37
N SER A 51 20.92 0.24 -7.08
CA SER A 51 20.10 0.21 -5.88
C SER A 51 19.18 1.41 -5.64
N LYS A 52 19.01 2.32 -6.62
CA LYS A 52 18.13 3.49 -6.49
C LYS A 52 16.65 3.16 -6.60
N PHE A 53 16.29 2.15 -7.38
CA PHE A 53 14.91 1.72 -7.54
C PHE A 53 14.74 0.35 -6.90
N ILE A 54 13.72 0.24 -6.05
CA ILE A 54 13.26 -1.01 -5.45
C ILE A 54 11.78 -1.13 -5.81
N ILE A 55 11.45 -2.19 -6.54
CA ILE A 55 10.10 -2.47 -7.03
C ILE A 55 9.62 -3.75 -6.37
N ASP A 56 8.50 -3.65 -5.66
CA ASP A 56 7.80 -4.81 -5.13
C ASP A 56 6.66 -5.21 -6.08
N PHE A 57 6.60 -6.49 -6.43
CA PHE A 57 5.56 -7.07 -7.27
C PHE A 57 4.56 -7.88 -6.44
N TYR A 58 3.29 -7.76 -6.79
CA TYR A 58 2.19 -8.44 -6.12
C TYR A 58 1.24 -9.04 -7.15
N THR A 59 0.67 -10.21 -6.86
CA THR A 59 -0.57 -10.64 -7.50
C THR A 59 -1.75 -10.07 -6.75
N LEU A 60 -2.80 -9.73 -7.49
CA LEU A 60 -4.08 -9.29 -6.97
C LEU A 60 -5.13 -10.33 -7.34
N ASN A 61 -5.81 -10.88 -6.33
CA ASN A 61 -6.92 -11.81 -6.54
C ASN A 61 -8.21 -11.21 -6.00
N GLY A 62 -9.13 -10.84 -6.89
CA GLY A 62 -10.45 -10.29 -6.52
C GLY A 62 -11.47 -11.34 -6.04
N GLY A 63 -11.11 -12.63 -6.05
CA GLY A 63 -11.97 -13.74 -5.64
C GLY A 63 -12.40 -14.67 -6.78
N ALA A 64 -13.43 -15.48 -6.53
CA ALA A 64 -13.77 -16.64 -7.36
C ALA A 64 -14.20 -16.34 -8.81
N ALA A 65 -14.55 -15.09 -9.14
CA ALA A 65 -15.07 -14.70 -10.45
C ALA A 65 -14.20 -13.66 -11.18
N THR A 66 -13.03 -13.31 -10.63
CA THR A 66 -12.12 -12.31 -11.20
C THR A 66 -10.85 -12.97 -11.69
N SER A 67 -10.28 -12.46 -12.79
CA SER A 67 -8.91 -12.78 -13.17
C SER A 67 -7.93 -12.31 -12.09
N ILE A 68 -6.75 -12.93 -12.10
CA ILE A 68 -5.62 -12.47 -11.29
C ILE A 68 -4.88 -11.43 -12.13
N SER A 69 -4.44 -10.36 -11.49
CA SER A 69 -3.59 -9.35 -12.10
C SER A 69 -2.26 -9.21 -11.36
N VAL A 70 -1.28 -8.59 -12.01
CA VAL A 70 0.03 -8.27 -11.42
C VAL A 70 0.17 -6.76 -11.27
N GLU A 71 0.67 -6.32 -10.12
CA GLU A 71 0.96 -4.91 -9.82
C GLU A 71 2.43 -4.76 -9.41
N GLY A 72 3.13 -3.78 -10.01
CA GLY A 72 4.50 -3.39 -9.63
C GLY A 72 4.52 -2.02 -8.98
N ILE A 73 5.10 -1.92 -7.77
CA ILE A 73 5.12 -0.71 -6.94
C ILE A 73 6.56 -0.30 -6.64
N VAL A 74 6.95 0.91 -7.04
CA VAL A 74 8.21 1.54 -6.63
C VAL A 74 8.06 2.13 -5.22
N ASN A 75 9.00 1.79 -4.35
CA ASN A 75 9.16 2.40 -3.04
C ASN A 75 10.02 3.66 -3.13
N GLY A 76 9.43 4.81 -2.80
CA GLY A 76 10.10 6.10 -2.74
C GLY A 76 10.52 6.50 -1.32
N PRO A 77 11.23 7.64 -1.19
CA PRO A 77 11.51 8.25 0.11
C PRO A 77 10.20 8.58 0.83
N LEU A 78 10.25 8.77 2.15
CA LEU A 78 9.07 9.17 2.94
C LEU A 78 7.83 8.29 2.71
N TRP A 79 8.03 6.98 2.52
CA TRP A 79 6.96 5.98 2.52
C TRP A 79 5.99 6.20 1.34
N PHE A 80 6.38 7.03 0.36
CA PHE A 80 5.69 7.19 -0.91
C PHE A 80 5.78 5.88 -1.69
N LYS A 81 4.62 5.36 -2.07
CA LYS A 81 4.50 4.20 -2.95
C LYS A 81 3.88 4.65 -4.25
N LYS A 82 4.46 4.25 -5.38
CA LYS A 82 3.92 4.55 -6.71
C LYS A 82 3.79 3.27 -7.52
N ARG A 83 2.57 2.97 -7.98
CA ARG A 83 2.34 1.93 -8.97
C ARG A 83 2.95 2.36 -10.31
N ILE A 84 3.79 1.52 -10.88
CA ILE A 84 4.41 1.74 -12.20
C ILE A 84 3.97 0.72 -13.24
N TYR A 85 3.40 -0.40 -12.80
CA TYR A 85 3.00 -1.50 -13.66
C TYR A 85 1.70 -2.10 -13.14
N TYR A 86 0.77 -2.39 -14.04
CA TYR A 86 -0.45 -3.14 -13.80
C TYR A 86 -0.79 -3.92 -15.08
N GLU A 87 -1.07 -5.20 -14.96
CA GLU A 87 -1.52 -6.01 -16.10
C GLU A 87 -2.58 -7.02 -15.65
N ASP A 88 -3.72 -7.05 -16.35
CA ASP A 88 -4.84 -7.98 -16.14
C ASP A 88 -5.36 -8.53 -17.49
N PRO A 89 -5.41 -9.85 -17.71
CA PRO A 89 -5.04 -10.92 -16.79
C PRO A 89 -3.55 -11.24 -16.82
N MET A 90 -2.92 -11.29 -15.65
CA MET A 90 -1.53 -11.71 -15.51
C MET A 90 -1.29 -12.49 -14.21
N HIS A 91 -0.54 -13.58 -14.30
CA HIS A 91 -0.30 -14.50 -13.18
C HIS A 91 1.15 -14.54 -12.72
N LYS A 92 2.07 -14.03 -13.53
CA LYS A 92 3.50 -14.12 -13.33
C LYS A 92 4.14 -12.79 -13.69
N VAL A 93 5.33 -12.60 -13.15
CA VAL A 93 6.19 -11.50 -13.52
C VAL A 93 7.53 -12.08 -13.91
N ASP A 94 8.06 -11.61 -15.03
CA ASP A 94 9.46 -11.77 -15.42
C ASP A 94 10.08 -10.37 -15.47
N VAL A 95 11.25 -10.20 -14.87
CA VAL A 95 11.84 -8.88 -14.65
C VAL A 95 13.30 -8.87 -15.06
N GLU A 96 13.63 -8.01 -16.02
CA GLU A 96 14.98 -7.79 -16.48
C GLU A 96 15.33 -6.30 -16.40
N TRP A 97 16.48 -6.00 -15.79
CA TRP A 97 17.04 -4.66 -15.80
C TRP A 97 17.99 -4.51 -16.98
N GLU A 98 17.64 -3.66 -17.95
CA GLU A 98 18.53 -3.33 -19.07
C GLU A 98 19.67 -2.39 -18.62
N ASN A 99 19.40 -1.54 -17.63
CA ASN A 99 20.37 -0.65 -16.99
C ASN A 99 19.79 -0.11 -15.66
N ASN A 100 20.36 0.97 -15.12
CA ASN A 100 19.96 1.54 -13.83
C ASN A 100 18.54 2.13 -13.79
N HIS A 101 17.96 2.51 -14.94
CA HIS A 101 16.69 3.24 -15.00
C HIS A 101 15.67 2.65 -16.00
N ILE A 102 16.08 1.69 -16.83
CA ILE A 102 15.20 0.98 -17.76
C ILE A 102 15.05 -0.45 -17.26
N ILE A 103 13.79 -0.84 -17.13
CA ILE A 103 13.37 -2.17 -16.70
C ILE A 103 12.37 -2.71 -17.72
N THR A 104 12.51 -3.99 -18.03
CA THR A 104 11.52 -4.75 -18.81
C THR A 104 10.80 -5.67 -17.86
N ILE A 105 9.48 -5.52 -17.79
CA ILE A 105 8.58 -6.29 -16.94
C ILE A 105 7.66 -7.06 -17.89
N ASN A 106 7.77 -8.39 -17.90
CA ASN A 106 7.24 -9.24 -18.94
C ASN A 106 7.69 -8.74 -20.33
N ASP A 107 6.76 -8.30 -21.18
CA ASP A 107 7.06 -7.78 -22.52
C ASP A 107 7.02 -6.23 -22.60
N HIS A 108 7.02 -5.56 -21.44
CA HIS A 108 6.87 -4.10 -21.34
C HIS A 108 8.11 -3.41 -20.77
N THR A 109 8.79 -2.63 -21.62
CA THR A 109 9.93 -1.81 -21.23
C THR A 109 9.47 -0.44 -20.71
N LEU A 110 9.97 -0.06 -19.53
CA LEU A 110 9.68 1.19 -18.86
C LEU A 110 10.95 1.97 -18.53
N ASN A 111 10.97 3.26 -18.84
CA ASN A 111 12.00 4.18 -18.36
C ASN A 111 11.54 4.92 -17.09
N LEU A 112 12.12 4.54 -15.95
CA LEU A 112 11.76 5.06 -14.64
C LEU A 112 12.21 6.52 -14.41
N ASP A 113 13.29 6.95 -15.06
CA ASP A 113 13.75 8.35 -15.01
C ASP A 113 12.75 9.28 -15.71
N LYS A 114 12.14 8.80 -16.80
CA LYS A 114 11.03 9.48 -17.49
C LYS A 114 9.68 9.30 -16.78
N ARG A 115 9.65 8.56 -15.68
CA ARG A 115 8.46 8.26 -14.88
C ARG A 115 7.38 7.52 -15.67
N GLU A 116 7.77 6.76 -16.68
CA GLU A 116 6.87 5.93 -17.49
C GLU A 116 6.17 4.88 -16.60
N THR A 117 4.95 4.53 -17.01
CA THR A 117 4.12 3.54 -16.31
C THR A 117 3.33 2.74 -17.34
N PHE A 118 3.09 1.47 -17.05
CA PHE A 118 2.22 0.60 -17.83
C PHE A 118 0.96 0.24 -17.04
N SER A 119 -0.17 0.16 -17.73
CA SER A 119 -1.44 -0.28 -17.16
C SER A 119 -2.32 -0.81 -18.30
N ASP A 120 -2.61 -2.10 -18.28
CA ASP A 120 -3.56 -2.75 -19.19
C ASP A 120 -4.51 -3.66 -18.39
#